data_AF-A0AAN8WVN6-F1
#
_entry.id   AF-A0AAN8WVN6-F1
#
_cell.length_a   1.000
_cell.length_b   1.000
_cell.length_c   1.000
_cell.angle_alpha   90.00
_cell.angle_beta   90.00
_cell.angle_gamma   90.00
#
_symmetry.space_group_name_H-M   'P 1'
#
loop_
_entity.id
_entity.type
_entity.pdbx_description
1 polymer ?
#
loop_
_entity_poly.entity_id
_entity_poly.type
_entity_poly.pdbx_seq_one_letter_code
_entity_poly.pdbx_strand_id
1 'polypeptide(L)'
;MGADAVAIGVVTGFWAVVGIILPFILGKGPNKGVIQVVLVITASTCWLFWLLCYMHQMNPLIGPQLENTTVLAIRYLWDKNLDIDDLPTPHPTEPTTTHAAPM
;
A
#
# COMPACT_ATOMS: atom_id res chain seq x y z
N MET A 1 -12.43 1.31 11.74
CA MET A 1 -11.52 2.41 12.15
C MET A 1 -10.36 1.74 12.87
N GLY A 2 -9.27 1.37 12.21
CA GLY A 2 -8.32 2.21 11.49
C GLY A 2 -6.89 1.86 11.94
N ALA A 3 -6.74 1.34 13.16
CA ALA A 3 -5.60 0.51 13.54
C ALA A 3 -6.00 -0.96 13.41
N ASP A 4 -5.47 -1.65 12.41
CA ASP A 4 -5.36 -3.10 12.49
C ASP A 4 -4.38 -3.38 13.65
N ALA A 5 -4.92 -3.65 14.83
CA ALA A 5 -4.15 -3.90 16.04
C ALA A 5 -3.12 -5.02 15.84
N VAL A 6 -3.38 -5.93 14.89
CA VAL A 6 -2.44 -6.96 14.46
C VAL A 6 -1.20 -6.33 13.82
N ALA A 7 -1.38 -5.43 12.84
CA ALA A 7 -0.27 -4.77 12.17
C ALA A 7 0.59 -3.94 13.15
N ILE A 8 -0.04 -3.12 14.01
CA ILE A 8 0.67 -2.34 15.02
C ILE A 8 1.41 -3.25 15.99
N GLY A 9 0.75 -4.31 16.49
CA GLY A 9 1.35 -5.26 17.42
C GLY A 9 2.56 -5.98 16.83
N VAL A 10 2.44 -6.48 15.60
CA VAL A 10 3.51 -7.24 14.92
C VAL A 10 4.73 -6.34 14.63
N VAL A 11 4.52 -5.17 14.04
CA VAL A 11 5.64 -4.29 13.66
C VAL A 11 6.32 -3.67 14.88
N THR A 12 5.56 -3.34 15.92
CA THR A 12 6.13 -2.86 17.19
C THR A 12 6.90 -3.97 17.90
N GLY A 13 6.36 -5.19 17.95
CA GLY A 13 7.07 -6.35 18.52
C GLY A 13 8.37 -6.63 17.79
N PHE A 14 8.35 -6.64 16.45
CA PHE A 14 9.54 -6.85 15.62
C PHE A 14 10.64 -5.83 15.94
N TRP A 15 10.33 -4.53 15.89
CA TRP A 15 11.33 -3.49 16.15
C TRP A 15 11.76 -3.41 17.61
N ALA A 16 10.88 -3.76 18.56
CA ALA A 16 11.25 -3.90 19.96
C ALA A 16 12.28 -5.03 20.17
N VAL A 17 12.11 -6.17 19.50
CA VAL A 17 13.11 -7.26 19.55
C VAL A 17 14.45 -6.78 18.97
N VAL A 18 14.44 -6.07 17.84
CA VAL A 18 15.67 -5.53 17.21
C VAL A 18 16.35 -4.45 18.04
N GLY A 19 15.58 -3.54 18.64
CA GLY A 19 16.12 -2.41 19.41
C GLY A 19 16.43 -2.73 20.86
N ILE A 20 15.82 -3.77 21.45
CA ILE A 20 15.99 -4.11 22.86
C ILE A 20 16.73 -5.43 23.02
N ILE A 21 16.29 -6.52 22.38
CA ILE A 21 16.85 -7.85 22.63
C ILE A 21 18.20 -8.06 21.94
N LEU A 22 18.30 -7.71 20.65
CA LEU A 22 19.52 -7.93 19.86
C LEU A 22 20.79 -7.22 20.41
N PRO A 23 20.72 -5.97 20.92
CA PRO A 23 21.88 -5.28 21.50
C PRO A 23 22.56 -6.01 22.68
N PHE A 24 21.81 -6.80 23.46
CA PHE A 24 22.36 -7.61 24.55
C PHE A 24 23.02 -8.89 24.05
N ILE A 25 22.48 -9.48 22.97
CA ILE A 25 23.01 -10.72 22.40
C ILE A 25 24.31 -10.44 21.63
N LEU A 26 24.29 -9.42 20.77
CA LEU A 26 25.34 -9.09 19.80
C LEU A 26 26.41 -8.12 20.34
N GLY A 27 26.22 -7.55 21.52
CA GLY A 27 27.18 -6.63 22.18
C GLY A 27 28.46 -7.28 22.73
N LYS A 28 28.90 -8.42 22.16
CA LYS A 28 30.10 -9.13 22.62
C LYS A 28 31.27 -8.85 21.66
N GLY A 29 32.17 -7.95 22.05
CA GLY A 29 33.39 -7.66 21.29
C GLY A 29 33.96 -6.26 21.54
N PRO A 30 35.09 -5.91 20.88
CA PRO A 30 35.71 -4.59 20.97
C PRO A 30 34.79 -3.45 20.53
N ASN A 31 33.93 -3.72 19.54
CA ASN A 31 33.05 -2.73 18.91
C ASN A 31 31.62 -2.72 19.49
N LYS A 32 31.43 -3.27 20.71
CA LYS A 32 30.09 -3.47 21.31
C LYS A 32 29.24 -2.19 21.37
N GLY A 33 29.85 -1.05 21.71
CA GLY A 33 29.12 0.21 21.85
C GLY A 33 28.56 0.70 20.52
N VAL A 34 29.36 0.62 19.45
CA VAL A 34 28.92 1.02 18.10
C VAL A 34 27.78 0.12 17.62
N ILE A 35 27.91 -1.20 17.80
CA ILE A 35 26.88 -2.16 17.40
C ILE A 35 25.57 -1.91 18.15
N GLN A 36 25.63 -1.68 19.46
CA GLN A 36 24.45 -1.40 20.27
C GLN A 36 23.77 -0.11 19.86
N VAL A 37 24.53 0.97 19.68
CA VAL A 37 23.98 2.26 19.28
C VAL A 37 23.33 2.12 17.91
N VAL A 38 24.03 1.61 16.89
CA VAL A 38 23.48 1.47 15.53
C VAL A 38 22.17 0.67 15.54
N LEU A 39 22.11 -0.45 16.26
CA LEU A 39 20.87 -1.24 16.37
C LEU A 39 19.72 -0.46 16.99
N VAL A 40 19.97 0.31 18.05
CA VAL A 40 18.95 1.11 18.74
C VAL A 40 18.48 2.30 17.89
N ILE A 41 19.39 3.03 17.24
CA ILE A 41 18.99 4.16 16.37
C ILE A 41 18.24 3.65 15.14
N THR A 42 18.72 2.59 14.50
CA THR A 42 18.02 2.01 13.34
C THR A 42 16.63 1.51 13.74
N ALA A 43 16.51 0.76 14.85
CA ALA A 43 15.21 0.27 15.29
C ALA A 43 14.22 1.41 15.62
N SER A 44 14.67 2.45 16.32
CA SER A 44 13.81 3.58 16.67
C SER A 44 13.40 4.40 15.44
N THR A 45 14.33 4.74 14.56
CA THR A 45 14.04 5.51 13.33
C THR A 45 13.14 4.75 12.36
N CYS A 46 13.40 3.47 12.12
CA CYS A 46 12.57 2.66 11.23
C CYS A 46 11.16 2.42 11.82
N TRP A 47 11.04 2.19 13.12
CA TRP A 47 9.74 2.06 13.77
C TRP A 47 8.94 3.37 13.72
N LEU A 48 9.57 4.50 14.03
CA LEU A 48 8.92 5.81 13.93
C LEU A 48 8.48 6.11 12.51
N PHE A 49 9.37 5.96 11.52
CA PHE A 49 9.03 6.20 10.11
C PHE A 49 7.81 5.38 9.69
N TRP A 50 7.82 4.07 9.99
CA TRP A 50 6.69 3.20 9.69
C TRP A 50 5.41 3.65 10.40
N LEU A 51 5.48 3.94 11.70
CA LEU A 51 4.31 4.34 12.50
C LEU A 51 3.71 5.64 11.97
N LEU A 52 4.52 6.64 11.64
CA LEU A 52 4.04 7.89 11.06
C LEU A 52 3.33 7.66 9.72
N CYS A 53 3.93 6.89 8.82
CA CYS A 53 3.31 6.54 7.54
C CYS A 53 1.98 5.80 7.73
N TYR A 54 1.94 4.86 8.69
CA TYR A 54 0.74 4.11 9.01
C TYR A 54 -0.37 5.02 9.56
N MET A 55 -0.03 5.87 10.54
CA MET A 55 -1.00 6.78 11.16
C MET A 55 -1.59 7.79 10.18
N HIS A 56 -0.79 8.26 9.22
CA HIS A 56 -1.24 9.18 8.19
C HIS A 56 -2.39 8.60 7.33
N GLN A 57 -2.46 7.28 7.19
CA GLN A 57 -3.47 6.60 6.36
C GLN A 57 -4.72 6.17 7.13
N MET A 58 -4.75 6.23 8.47
CA MET A 58 -5.86 5.68 9.27
C MET A 58 -7.17 6.48 9.19
N ASN A 59 -7.10 7.76 8.85
CA ASN A 59 -8.26 8.62 8.65
C ASN A 59 -8.03 9.50 7.42
N PRO A 60 -8.09 8.93 6.21
CA PRO A 60 -7.78 9.66 4.99
C PRO A 60 -8.92 10.64 4.66
N LEU A 61 -8.57 11.90 4.43
CA LEU A 61 -9.54 12.92 4.00
C LEU A 61 -9.73 12.96 2.47
N ILE A 62 -8.75 12.43 1.72
CA ILE A 62 -8.70 12.47 0.26
C ILE A 62 -8.54 11.05 -0.25
N GLY A 63 -9.45 10.64 -1.14
CA GLY A 63 -9.36 9.41 -1.90
C GLY A 63 -8.60 9.60 -3.21
N PRO A 64 -8.11 8.50 -3.82
CA PRO A 64 -7.42 8.58 -5.09
C PRO A 64 -8.41 8.93 -6.22
N GLN A 65 -8.01 9.84 -7.12
CA GLN A 65 -8.78 10.22 -8.31
C GLN A 65 -8.31 9.40 -9.50
N LEU A 66 -9.17 8.54 -10.05
CA LEU A 66 -8.84 7.62 -11.14
C LEU A 66 -9.71 7.90 -12.37
N GLU A 67 -9.14 7.66 -13.54
CA GLU A 67 -9.89 7.63 -14.79
C GLU A 67 -10.83 6.42 -14.84
N ASN A 68 -11.98 6.56 -15.50
CA ASN A 68 -12.99 5.51 -15.62
C ASN A 68 -12.42 4.19 -16.17
N THR A 69 -11.50 4.25 -17.14
CA THR A 69 -10.82 3.07 -17.70
C THR A 69 -10.03 2.31 -16.64
N THR A 70 -9.33 3.02 -15.75
CA THR A 70 -8.56 2.43 -14.66
C THR A 70 -9.47 1.84 -13.59
N VAL A 71 -10.59 2.51 -13.26
CA VAL A 71 -11.60 1.98 -12.33
C VAL A 71 -12.18 0.66 -12.84
N LEU A 72 -12.48 0.59 -14.15
CA LEU A 72 -13.00 -0.61 -14.81
C LEU A 72 -11.99 -1.77 -14.74
N ALA A 73 -10.72 -1.47 -15.04
CA ALA A 73 -9.63 -2.45 -14.98
C ALA A 73 -9.42 -3.00 -13.56
N ILE A 74 -9.48 -2.14 -12.53
CA ILE A 74 -9.35 -2.56 -11.13
C ILE A 74 -10.52 -3.50 -10.75
N ARG A 75 -11.75 -3.17 -11.14
CA ARG A 75 -12.90 -4.04 -10.86
C ARG A 75 -12.76 -5.42 -11.52
N TYR A 76 -12.30 -5.46 -12.77
CA TYR A 76 -12.04 -6.72 -13.46
C TYR A 76 -10.95 -7.56 -12.77
N LEU A 77 -9.79 -6.95 -12.49
CA LEU A 77 -8.62 -7.68 -11.97
C LEU A 77 -8.75 -8.07 -10.50
N TRP A 78 -9.34 -7.19 -9.69
CA TRP A 78 -9.35 -7.33 -8.24
C TRP A 78 -10.68 -7.83 -7.71
N ASP A 79 -11.80 -7.27 -8.19
CA ASP A 79 -13.14 -7.58 -7.67
C ASP A 79 -13.77 -8.79 -8.37
N LYS A 80 -13.32 -9.12 -9.59
CA LYS A 80 -13.84 -10.22 -10.44
C LYS A 80 -15.35 -10.19 -10.69
N ASN A 81 -16.02 -9.09 -10.35
CA ASN A 81 -17.46 -8.90 -10.48
C ASN A 81 -17.84 -8.16 -11.78
N LEU A 82 -16.97 -8.21 -12.79
CA LEU A 82 -17.14 -7.55 -14.07
C LEU A 82 -16.64 -8.51 -15.15
N ASP A 83 -17.51 -8.95 -16.04
CA ASP A 83 -17.13 -9.65 -17.26
C ASP A 83 -16.88 -8.63 -18.37
N ILE A 84 -15.82 -8.85 -19.16
CA ILE A 84 -15.40 -7.92 -20.23
C ILE A 84 -16.45 -7.83 -21.34
N ASP A 85 -17.28 -8.86 -21.48
CA ASP A 85 -18.37 -8.94 -22.46
C ASP A 85 -19.56 -8.03 -22.12
N ASP A 86 -19.68 -7.61 -20.85
CA ASP A 86 -20.72 -6.68 -20.39
C ASP A 86 -20.32 -5.20 -20.58
N LEU A 87 -19.09 -4.94 -21.01
CA LEU A 87 -18.63 -3.58 -21.27
C LEU A 87 -19.20 -3.08 -22.60
N PRO A 88 -19.56 -1.78 -22.70
CA PRO A 88 -19.81 -1.15 -23.99
C PRO A 88 -18.50 -1.16 -24.79
N THR A 89 -18.26 -2.23 -25.53
CA THR A 89 -17.20 -2.25 -26.53
C THR A 89 -17.63 -1.31 -27.65
N PRO A 90 -16.71 -0.52 -28.23
CA PRO A 90 -16.90 -0.10 -29.60
C PRO A 90 -16.90 -1.40 -30.42
N HIS A 91 -18.09 -1.96 -30.68
CA HIS A 91 -18.22 -3.06 -31.59
C HIS A 91 -17.60 -2.60 -32.91
N PRO A 92 -16.60 -3.32 -33.47
CA PRO A 92 -16.18 -3.08 -34.82
C PRO A 92 -17.26 -3.65 -35.75
N THR A 93 -18.43 -2.99 -35.80
CA THR A 93 -19.47 -3.03 -36.84
C THR A 93 -20.70 -2.26 -36.36
N GLU A 94 -20.65 -0.94 -36.38
CA GLU A 94 -21.67 -0.23 -37.14
C GLU A 94 -20.92 0.63 -38.15
N PRO A 95 -20.90 0.26 -39.46
CA PRO A 95 -20.58 1.26 -40.45
C PRO A 95 -21.59 2.39 -40.21
N THR A 96 -21.09 3.60 -39.93
CA THR A 96 -21.89 4.82 -39.98
C THR A 96 -22.57 4.85 -41.34
N THR A 97 -23.76 4.27 -41.44
CA THR A 97 -24.63 4.37 -42.59
C THR A 97 -25.01 5.81 -42.64
N THR A 98 -24.37 6.52 -43.55
CA THR A 98 -24.89 7.66 -44.29
C THR A 98 -26.37 7.43 -44.60
N HIS A 99 -27.25 7.78 -43.66
CA HIS A 99 -28.59 8.26 -43.97
C HIS A 99 -28.45 9.78 -44.02
N ALA A 100 -28.06 10.33 -45.17
CA ALA A 100 -29.01 10.83 -46.14
C ALA A 100 -30.09 11.70 -45.47
N ALA A 101 -29.73 12.94 -45.12
CA ALA A 101 -30.70 14.02 -45.06
C ALA A 101 -30.75 14.67 -46.47
N PRO A 102 -31.87 14.58 -47.20
CA PRO A 102 -32.04 15.26 -48.48
C PRO A 102 -32.27 16.77 -48.26
N MET A 103 -31.55 17.57 -49.07
CA MET A 103 -31.66 19.02 -49.35
C MET A 103 -31.96 19.98 -48.20
#